data_AF-A0A3B9HGU9-F1
#
_entry.id   AF-A0A3B9HGU9-F1
#
_cell.length_a   1.000
_cell.length_b   1.000
_cell.length_c   1.000
_cell.angle_alpha   90.00
_cell.angle_beta   90.00
_cell.angle_gamma   90.00
#
_symmetry.space_group_name_H-M   'P 1'
#
loop_
_entity.id
_entity.type
_entity.pdbx_description
1 polymer ?
#
loop_
_entity_poly.entity_id
_entity_poly.type
_entity_poly.pdbx_seq_one_letter_code
_entity_poly.pdbx_strand_id
1 'polypeptide(L)'
;VYTGEMYEYRKQHDKDNKPLIEAAFVSGDIKPEAEPIVGKDVTEEIRKKARELGFGEVGFTKYDRRYTYKSKKGWVKYEHAICLALEQDYWQTQTIPSMQAEFAHFGTYEEEGAYALELAEFIRSLGYGAQVHSPNDNSAAYIPMFVEAGLGQLGANGQLLSPHFGSRARLMIISTDAEVTYDEPVDYGIHKFCEQCQVCVNRCPGRALVKEKVWWRGAEKHKLMYDRCRPVMATYEGCGVCMLVCPIQRYGMPSVMEHFVETGDILGKGTHNLEGFEIRGKGYFGPDELPSFDRGFFDFPHGTKDEWLFDQFKKKLEERGSASEDDAKEFADELAEILTEKTGYDAGL
;
A
#
# COMPACT_ATOMS: atom_id res chain seq x y z
N VAL A 1 7.90 16.98 -9.18
CA VAL A 1 6.85 16.26 -9.95
C VAL A 1 5.46 16.56 -9.40
N TYR A 2 5.30 16.64 -8.07
CA TYR A 2 4.03 17.03 -7.43
C TYR A 2 3.58 18.45 -7.79
N THR A 3 2.26 18.67 -7.76
CA THR A 3 1.67 20.02 -7.73
C THR A 3 2.05 20.72 -6.43
N GLY A 4 1.98 22.06 -6.40
CA GLY A 4 2.28 22.83 -5.19
C GLY A 4 1.38 22.43 -4.01
N GLU A 5 0.09 22.22 -4.27
CA GLU A 5 -0.86 21.75 -3.24
C GLU A 5 -0.52 20.36 -2.73
N MET A 6 -0.26 19.41 -3.63
CA MET A 6 0.11 18.04 -3.25
C MET A 6 1.43 18.00 -2.46
N TYR A 7 2.39 18.82 -2.86
CA TYR A 7 3.68 18.91 -2.18
C TYR A 7 3.54 19.40 -0.73
N GLU A 8 2.79 20.48 -0.50
CA GLU A 8 2.57 20.98 0.86
C GLU A 8 1.76 19.99 1.71
N TYR A 9 0.76 19.33 1.13
CA TYR A 9 0.01 18.28 1.82
C TYR A 9 0.91 17.11 2.24
N ARG A 10 1.74 16.60 1.33
CA ARG A 10 2.67 15.50 1.63
C ARG A 10 3.66 15.87 2.73
N LYS A 11 4.18 17.09 2.72
CA LYS A 11 5.09 17.59 3.76
C LYS A 11 4.43 17.63 5.14
N GLN A 12 3.16 18.03 5.18
CA GLN A 12 2.39 18.04 6.43
C GLN A 12 2.09 16.60 6.90
N HIS A 13 1.67 15.73 5.99
CA HIS A 13 1.50 14.29 6.25
C HIS A 13 2.76 13.65 6.84
N ASP A 14 3.92 13.86 6.22
CA ASP A 14 5.19 13.30 6.70
C ASP A 14 5.52 13.77 8.13
N LYS A 15 5.23 15.04 8.44
CA LYS A 15 5.42 15.61 9.77
C LYS A 15 4.49 14.96 10.81
N ASP A 16 3.23 14.73 10.45
CA ASP A 16 2.23 14.16 11.35
C ASP A 16 2.44 12.66 11.57
N ASN A 17 2.91 11.94 10.54
CA ASN A 17 3.19 10.51 10.63
C ASN A 17 4.51 10.16 11.29
N LYS A 18 5.52 11.02 11.23
CA LYS A 18 6.82 10.78 11.85
C LYS A 18 6.75 10.23 13.29
N PRO A 19 6.01 10.84 14.23
CA PRO A 19 5.90 10.30 15.60
C PRO A 19 5.24 8.92 15.66
N LEU A 20 4.25 8.64 14.79
CA LEU A 20 3.60 7.33 14.72
C LEU A 20 4.57 6.24 14.24
N ILE A 21 5.42 6.57 13.27
CA ILE A 21 6.43 5.66 12.73
C ILE A 21 7.52 5.39 13.76
N GLU A 22 7.99 6.43 14.46
CA GLU A 22 8.96 6.29 15.54
C GLU A 22 8.41 5.42 16.69
N ALA A 23 7.15 5.60 17.06
CA ALA A 23 6.48 4.76 18.06
C ALA A 23 6.33 3.31 17.58
N ALA A 24 5.91 3.10 16.33
CA ALA A 24 5.81 1.77 15.75
C ALA A 24 7.17 1.06 15.68
N PHE A 25 8.24 1.79 15.35
CA PHE A 25 9.60 1.25 15.23
C PHE A 25 10.11 0.59 16.51
N VAL A 26 9.80 1.17 17.67
CA VAL A 26 10.20 0.67 19.00
C VAL A 26 9.13 -0.17 19.70
N SER A 27 7.92 -0.26 19.14
CA SER A 27 6.77 -0.92 19.78
C SER A 27 7.03 -2.36 20.21
N GLY A 28 7.82 -3.10 19.42
CA GLY A 28 8.19 -4.48 19.74
C GLY A 28 9.16 -4.64 20.92
N ASP A 29 9.77 -3.56 21.44
CA ASP A 29 10.62 -3.57 22.65
C ASP A 29 9.84 -3.27 23.93
N ILE A 30 8.58 -2.84 23.80
CA ILE A 30 7.73 -2.51 24.94
C ILE A 30 7.26 -3.81 25.59
N LYS A 31 7.49 -3.93 26.90
CA LYS A 31 7.08 -5.11 27.67
C LYS A 31 5.57 -5.11 27.91
N PRO A 32 4.94 -6.30 28.04
CA PRO A 32 3.55 -6.40 28.47
C PRO A 32 3.32 -5.78 29.85
N GLU A 33 2.09 -5.30 30.08
CA GLU A 33 1.70 -4.63 31.33
C GLU A 33 1.17 -5.61 32.39
N ALA A 34 0.77 -6.79 31.95
CA ALA A 34 0.19 -7.86 32.76
C ALA A 34 0.85 -9.20 32.43
N GLU A 35 0.59 -10.20 33.28
CA GLU A 35 0.90 -11.59 32.97
C GLU A 35 -0.23 -12.20 32.14
N PRO A 36 0.07 -13.01 31.10
CA PRO A 36 -0.95 -13.64 30.29
C PRO A 36 -1.75 -14.68 31.09
N ILE A 37 -3.03 -14.81 30.78
CA ILE A 37 -3.85 -15.89 31.32
C ILE A 37 -3.48 -17.18 30.59
N VAL A 38 -2.79 -18.08 31.28
CA VAL A 38 -2.26 -19.33 30.71
C VAL A 38 -3.35 -20.13 29.98
N GLY A 39 -3.09 -20.43 28.70
CA GLY A 39 -3.96 -21.25 27.85
C GLY A 39 -5.22 -20.53 27.35
N LYS A 40 -5.34 -19.22 27.57
CA LYS A 40 -6.43 -18.42 27.03
C LYS A 40 -6.09 -17.93 25.63
N ASP A 41 -6.85 -18.42 24.65
CA ASP A 41 -6.88 -17.85 23.31
C ASP A 41 -7.55 -16.46 23.36
N VAL A 42 -6.86 -15.43 22.87
CA VAL A 42 -7.32 -14.03 22.88
C VAL A 42 -7.71 -13.50 21.49
N THR A 43 -7.83 -14.38 20.49
CA THR A 43 -8.11 -14.02 19.09
C THR A 43 -9.34 -13.13 18.97
N GLU A 44 -10.46 -13.54 19.56
CA GLU A 44 -11.73 -12.80 19.42
C GLU A 44 -11.75 -11.50 20.22
N GLU A 45 -10.97 -11.39 21.30
CA GLU A 45 -10.83 -10.15 22.05
C GLU A 45 -10.06 -9.12 21.23
N ILE A 46 -8.96 -9.54 20.61
CA ILE A 46 -8.17 -8.72 19.69
C ILE A 46 -9.00 -8.35 18.46
N ARG A 47 -9.69 -9.33 17.85
CA ARG A 47 -10.52 -9.10 16.64
C ARG A 47 -11.63 -8.10 16.92
N LYS A 48 -12.29 -8.23 18.07
CA LYS A 48 -13.34 -7.31 18.50
C LYS A 48 -12.78 -5.90 18.71
N LYS A 49 -11.67 -5.75 19.44
CA LYS A 49 -11.05 -4.43 19.65
C LYS A 49 -10.60 -3.79 18.34
N ALA A 50 -10.02 -4.57 17.42
CA ALA A 50 -9.62 -4.08 16.10
C ALA A 50 -10.82 -3.56 15.29
N ARG A 51 -11.95 -4.28 15.31
CA ARG A 51 -13.20 -3.83 14.66
C ARG A 51 -13.79 -2.59 15.33
N GLU A 52 -13.73 -2.50 16.65
CA GLU A 52 -14.17 -1.30 17.40
C GLU A 52 -13.34 -0.06 17.03
N LEU A 53 -12.06 -0.24 16.71
CA LEU A 53 -11.18 0.83 16.23
C LEU A 53 -11.47 1.25 14.78
N GLY A 54 -12.17 0.42 14.01
CA GLY A 54 -12.56 0.73 12.62
C GLY A 54 -11.95 -0.17 11.55
N PHE A 55 -11.10 -1.15 11.90
CA PHE A 55 -10.57 -2.10 10.92
C PHE A 55 -11.70 -2.99 10.36
N GLY A 56 -11.93 -2.89 9.05
CA GLY A 56 -13.01 -3.60 8.37
C GLY A 56 -12.67 -5.06 8.08
N GLU A 57 -11.40 -5.35 7.76
CA GLU A 57 -10.89 -6.72 7.66
C GLU A 57 -9.84 -6.94 8.74
N VAL A 58 -10.03 -8.02 9.51
CA VAL A 58 -9.14 -8.41 10.62
C VAL A 58 -8.98 -9.91 10.56
N GLY A 59 -7.75 -10.38 10.38
CA GLY A 59 -7.46 -11.81 10.25
C GLY A 59 -6.12 -12.19 10.86
N PHE A 60 -5.98 -13.46 11.21
CA PHE A 60 -4.84 -13.98 11.96
C PHE A 60 -4.15 -15.07 11.15
N THR A 61 -2.83 -15.01 11.05
CA THR A 61 -2.04 -16.04 10.39
C THR A 61 -0.63 -16.09 10.99
N LYS A 62 0.18 -17.04 10.55
CA LYS A 62 1.60 -17.05 10.85
C LYS A 62 2.30 -15.90 10.12
N TYR A 63 3.16 -15.17 10.81
CA TYR A 63 4.05 -14.22 10.17
C TYR A 63 5.03 -14.97 9.26
N ASP A 64 4.91 -14.79 7.94
CA ASP A 64 5.76 -15.44 6.96
C ASP A 64 7.01 -14.62 6.62
N ARG A 65 8.14 -15.04 7.19
CA ARG A 65 9.44 -14.37 7.01
C ARG A 65 10.01 -14.46 5.59
N ARG A 66 9.41 -15.26 4.68
CA ARG A 66 9.78 -15.26 3.26
C ARG A 66 9.48 -13.92 2.60
N TYR A 67 8.46 -13.21 3.08
CA TYR A 67 8.04 -11.91 2.54
C TYR A 67 8.68 -10.70 3.23
N THR A 68 9.43 -10.90 4.31
CA THR A 68 10.14 -9.83 5.03
C THR A 68 11.24 -9.21 4.17
N TYR A 69 11.26 -7.87 4.12
CA TYR A 69 12.34 -7.14 3.46
C TYR A 69 13.68 -7.40 4.14
N LYS A 70 14.75 -7.43 3.34
CA LYS A 70 16.10 -7.77 3.81
C LYS A 70 16.54 -6.91 5.01
N SER A 71 16.27 -5.60 4.96
CA SER A 71 16.59 -4.64 6.02
C SER A 71 15.81 -4.85 7.32
N LYS A 72 14.65 -5.53 7.26
CA LYS A 72 13.73 -5.71 8.39
C LYS A 72 13.80 -7.10 9.03
N LYS A 73 14.58 -8.04 8.46
CA LYS A 73 14.67 -9.43 8.95
C LYS A 73 15.09 -9.55 10.42
N GLY A 74 16.03 -8.72 10.87
CA GLY A 74 16.49 -8.69 12.26
C GLY A 74 15.65 -7.82 13.20
N TRP A 75 14.70 -7.05 12.65
CA TRP A 75 13.84 -6.14 13.41
C TRP A 75 12.50 -6.79 13.78
N VAL A 76 11.96 -7.67 12.92
CA VAL A 76 10.72 -8.41 13.20
C VAL A 76 10.94 -9.46 14.30
N LYS A 77 10.14 -9.39 15.37
CA LYS A 77 10.33 -10.17 16.59
C LYS A 77 9.40 -11.37 16.71
N TYR A 78 8.12 -11.17 16.43
CA TYR A 78 7.08 -12.12 16.81
C TYR A 78 6.62 -13.01 15.65
N GLU A 79 5.94 -14.11 15.97
CA GLU A 79 5.66 -15.19 15.03
C GLU A 79 4.23 -15.18 14.46
N HIS A 80 3.29 -14.52 15.12
CA HIS A 80 1.92 -14.35 14.63
C HIS A 80 1.78 -13.01 13.91
N ALA A 81 0.97 -12.95 12.86
CA ALA A 81 0.61 -11.73 12.16
C ALA A 81 -0.90 -11.51 12.26
N ILE A 82 -1.28 -10.35 12.80
CA ILE A 82 -2.63 -9.83 12.78
C ILE A 82 -2.71 -8.91 11.55
N CYS A 83 -3.39 -9.37 10.52
CA CYS A 83 -3.63 -8.64 9.27
C CYS A 83 -4.81 -7.69 9.46
N LEU A 84 -4.56 -6.39 9.26
CA LEU A 84 -5.52 -5.32 9.51
C LEU A 84 -5.67 -4.46 8.26
N ALA A 85 -6.90 -4.23 7.82
CA ALA A 85 -7.16 -3.29 6.73
C ALA A 85 -8.20 -2.25 7.11
N LEU A 86 -7.83 -0.98 6.88
CA LEU A 86 -8.68 0.17 7.10
C LEU A 86 -9.19 0.69 5.75
N GLU A 87 -10.51 0.80 5.62
CA GLU A 87 -11.15 1.28 4.40
C GLU A 87 -10.84 2.76 4.16
N GLN A 88 -10.55 3.13 2.91
CA GLN A 88 -10.46 4.54 2.49
C GLN A 88 -11.85 5.08 2.18
N ASP A 89 -12.05 6.39 2.36
CA ASP A 89 -13.34 7.03 2.03
C ASP A 89 -13.78 6.75 0.59
N TYR A 90 -15.01 6.24 0.45
CA TYR A 90 -15.55 5.85 -0.84
C TYR A 90 -15.69 7.04 -1.79
N TRP A 91 -16.22 8.17 -1.32
CA TRP A 91 -16.56 9.31 -2.18
C TRP A 91 -15.31 10.02 -2.67
N GLN A 92 -14.34 10.21 -1.80
CA GLN A 92 -13.05 10.78 -2.15
C GLN A 92 -12.32 9.90 -3.17
N THR A 93 -12.34 8.58 -3.00
CA THR A 93 -11.73 7.66 -3.98
C THR A 93 -12.48 7.62 -5.32
N GLN A 94 -13.76 8.05 -5.39
CA GLN A 94 -14.46 8.19 -6.67
C GLN A 94 -13.96 9.35 -7.52
N THR A 95 -13.08 10.20 -6.98
CA THR A 95 -12.50 11.36 -7.69
C THR A 95 -11.10 11.09 -8.24
N ILE A 96 -10.61 9.84 -8.17
CA ILE A 96 -9.28 9.48 -8.64
C ILE A 96 -9.09 9.78 -10.14
N PRO A 97 -7.91 10.30 -10.54
CA PRO A 97 -6.87 10.94 -9.73
C PRO A 97 -7.27 12.37 -9.32
N SER A 98 -7.15 12.69 -8.03
CA SER A 98 -7.29 14.06 -7.53
C SER A 98 -6.71 14.24 -6.12
N MET A 99 -6.61 15.49 -5.66
CA MET A 99 -6.27 15.80 -4.28
C MET A 99 -7.23 15.18 -3.26
N GLN A 100 -8.53 15.07 -3.58
CA GLN A 100 -9.49 14.43 -2.66
C GLN A 100 -9.15 12.96 -2.46
N ALA A 101 -8.77 12.26 -3.52
CA ALA A 101 -8.32 10.88 -3.42
C ALA A 101 -7.02 10.74 -2.62
N GLU A 102 -6.10 11.70 -2.73
CA GLU A 102 -4.87 11.70 -1.93
C GLU A 102 -5.14 11.96 -0.44
N PHE A 103 -6.15 12.79 -0.10
CA PHE A 103 -6.60 12.93 1.28
C PHE A 103 -7.12 11.60 1.84
N ALA A 104 -7.89 10.85 1.05
CA ALA A 104 -8.33 9.51 1.46
C ALA A 104 -7.13 8.56 1.63
N HIS A 105 -6.19 8.58 0.67
CA HIS A 105 -5.03 7.69 0.69
C HIS A 105 -4.12 7.93 1.91
N PHE A 106 -3.66 9.16 2.08
CA PHE A 106 -2.71 9.52 3.13
C PHE A 106 -3.38 9.69 4.50
N GLY A 107 -4.59 10.24 4.55
CA GLY A 107 -5.37 10.34 5.80
C GLY A 107 -5.66 8.97 6.41
N THR A 108 -5.99 7.96 5.59
CA THR A 108 -6.18 6.59 6.10
C THR A 108 -4.90 6.02 6.72
N TYR A 109 -3.69 6.35 6.22
CA TYR A 109 -2.45 5.90 6.86
C TYR A 109 -2.22 6.52 8.24
N GLU A 110 -2.60 7.78 8.43
CA GLU A 110 -2.49 8.47 9.72
C GLU A 110 -3.41 7.84 10.77
N GLU A 111 -4.67 7.59 10.40
CA GLU A 111 -5.66 6.91 11.26
C GLU A 111 -5.25 5.46 11.55
N GLU A 112 -4.86 4.71 10.51
CA GLU A 112 -4.41 3.33 10.61
C GLU A 112 -3.23 3.17 11.58
N GLY A 113 -2.23 4.06 11.50
CA GLY A 113 -1.08 4.06 12.39
C GLY A 113 -1.46 4.31 13.86
N ALA A 114 -2.36 5.26 14.13
CA ALA A 114 -2.83 5.56 15.47
C ALA A 114 -3.63 4.39 16.07
N TYR A 115 -4.58 3.83 15.31
CA TYR A 115 -5.39 2.69 15.76
C TYR A 115 -4.55 1.46 16.07
N ALA A 116 -3.50 1.21 15.30
CA ALA A 116 -2.63 0.07 15.55
C ALA A 116 -1.80 0.21 16.83
N LEU A 117 -1.38 1.43 17.18
CA LEU A 117 -0.70 1.68 18.45
C LEU A 117 -1.65 1.41 19.63
N GLU A 118 -2.91 1.86 19.54
CA GLU A 118 -3.93 1.57 20.54
C GLU A 118 -4.24 0.05 20.64
N LEU A 119 -4.33 -0.64 19.50
CA LEU A 119 -4.52 -2.10 19.50
C LEU A 119 -3.31 -2.83 20.10
N ALA A 120 -2.09 -2.36 19.84
CA ALA A 120 -0.89 -2.92 20.43
C ALA A 120 -0.83 -2.70 21.95
N GLU A 121 -1.32 -1.56 22.46
CA GLU A 121 -1.49 -1.34 23.91
C GLU A 121 -2.51 -2.31 24.50
N PHE A 122 -3.63 -2.53 23.82
CA PHE A 122 -4.61 -3.50 24.25
C PHE A 122 -4.01 -4.92 24.35
N ILE A 123 -3.26 -5.36 23.33
CA ILE A 123 -2.58 -6.68 23.35
C ILE A 123 -1.59 -6.76 24.53
N ARG A 124 -0.84 -5.68 24.81
CA ARG A 124 0.05 -5.60 25.98
C ARG A 124 -0.69 -5.67 27.31
N SER A 125 -1.89 -5.10 27.39
CA SER A 125 -2.75 -5.21 28.59
C SER A 125 -3.26 -6.64 28.83
N LEU A 126 -3.32 -7.47 27.78
CA LEU A 126 -3.64 -8.90 27.87
C LEU A 126 -2.43 -9.77 28.28
N GLY A 127 -1.24 -9.17 28.38
CA GLY A 127 -0.01 -9.84 28.80
C GLY A 127 0.90 -10.33 27.67
N TYR A 128 0.68 -9.85 26.44
CA TYR A 128 1.44 -10.29 25.25
C TYR A 128 2.22 -9.15 24.60
N GLY A 129 3.34 -9.47 23.97
CA GLY A 129 4.12 -8.55 23.15
C GLY A 129 3.39 -8.21 21.85
N ALA A 130 3.51 -6.96 21.41
CA ALA A 130 2.92 -6.51 20.15
C ALA A 130 3.86 -5.52 19.45
N GLN A 131 4.22 -5.82 18.21
CA GLN A 131 5.02 -4.96 17.34
C GLN A 131 4.13 -4.44 16.21
N VAL A 132 4.02 -3.12 16.09
CA VAL A 132 3.32 -2.45 15.00
C VAL A 132 4.25 -2.34 13.80
N HIS A 133 3.80 -2.81 12.64
CA HIS A 133 4.52 -2.67 11.38
C HIS A 133 3.85 -1.53 10.61
N SER A 134 4.40 -0.32 10.77
CA SER A 134 3.80 0.90 10.20
C SER A 134 3.51 0.74 8.71
N PRO A 135 2.36 1.22 8.22
CA PRO A 135 2.05 1.20 6.81
C PRO A 135 2.95 2.16 5.98
N ASN A 136 3.61 3.11 6.66
CA ASN A 136 4.58 4.05 6.10
C ASN A 136 6.05 3.60 6.25
N ASP A 137 6.30 2.48 6.94
CA ASP A 137 7.62 1.84 7.07
C ASP A 137 7.44 0.31 7.01
N ASN A 138 7.01 -0.15 5.83
CA ASN A 138 6.58 -1.52 5.63
C ASN A 138 7.72 -2.51 5.91
N SER A 139 7.38 -3.59 6.62
CA SER A 139 8.34 -4.62 7.01
C SER A 139 8.44 -5.80 6.03
N ALA A 140 7.41 -5.98 5.23
CA ALA A 140 7.23 -7.11 4.32
C ALA A 140 6.26 -6.74 3.19
N ALA A 141 6.14 -7.62 2.19
CA ALA A 141 4.96 -7.64 1.34
C ALA A 141 3.79 -8.28 2.10
N TYR A 142 2.73 -7.52 2.40
CA TYR A 142 1.66 -7.98 3.29
C TYR A 142 0.58 -8.83 2.62
N ILE A 143 0.24 -8.56 1.34
CA ILE A 143 -0.86 -9.24 0.63
C ILE A 143 -0.85 -10.77 0.81
N PRO A 144 0.29 -11.49 0.70
CA PRO A 144 0.30 -12.93 0.94
C PRO A 144 -0.26 -13.35 2.30
N MET A 145 0.08 -12.64 3.38
CA MET A 145 -0.46 -12.93 4.72
C MET A 145 -1.95 -12.62 4.82
N PHE A 146 -2.45 -11.60 4.12
CA PHE A 146 -3.89 -11.34 4.03
C PHE A 146 -4.64 -12.44 3.28
N VAL A 147 -4.02 -13.03 2.24
CA VAL A 147 -4.59 -14.20 1.53
C VAL A 147 -4.64 -15.41 2.46
N GLU A 148 -3.54 -15.71 3.18
CA GLU A 148 -3.50 -16.81 4.15
C GLU A 148 -4.49 -16.62 5.30
N ALA A 149 -4.74 -15.38 5.74
CA ALA A 149 -5.74 -15.05 6.75
C ALA A 149 -7.20 -15.00 6.19
N GLY A 150 -7.42 -15.39 4.93
CA GLY A 150 -8.76 -15.46 4.34
C GLY A 150 -9.41 -14.11 4.00
N LEU A 151 -8.66 -13.01 4.01
CA LEU A 151 -9.20 -11.64 3.89
C LEU A 151 -9.36 -11.15 2.44
N GLY A 152 -9.02 -11.98 1.45
CA GLY A 152 -9.17 -11.67 0.03
C GLY A 152 -8.22 -12.44 -0.87
N GLN A 153 -8.18 -12.11 -2.16
CA GLN A 153 -7.19 -12.65 -3.11
C GLN A 153 -6.55 -11.53 -3.94
N LEU A 154 -5.40 -11.82 -4.53
CA LEU A 154 -4.68 -10.87 -5.38
C LEU A 154 -5.45 -10.61 -6.69
N GLY A 155 -5.86 -9.37 -6.90
CA GLY A 155 -6.53 -8.92 -8.12
C GLY A 155 -5.58 -8.65 -9.28
N ALA A 156 -6.13 -8.51 -10.50
CA ALA A 156 -5.35 -8.17 -11.69
C ALA A 156 -4.69 -6.77 -11.62
N ASN A 157 -5.19 -5.88 -10.76
CA ASN A 157 -4.57 -4.58 -10.48
C ASN A 157 -3.34 -4.68 -9.56
N GLY A 158 -2.99 -5.89 -9.08
CA GLY A 158 -1.86 -6.12 -8.18
C GLY A 158 -2.15 -5.75 -6.72
N GLN A 159 -3.40 -5.48 -6.36
CA GLN A 159 -3.85 -5.17 -5.00
C GLN A 159 -4.62 -6.37 -4.41
N LEU A 160 -4.78 -6.40 -3.09
CA LEU A 160 -5.73 -7.32 -2.45
C LEU A 160 -7.16 -6.88 -2.82
N LEU A 161 -8.01 -7.83 -3.18
CA LEU A 161 -9.45 -7.62 -3.31
C LEU A 161 -10.14 -8.34 -2.15
N SER A 162 -10.50 -7.60 -1.11
CA SER A 162 -11.31 -8.10 0.00
C SER A 162 -12.81 -8.13 -0.33
N PRO A 163 -13.61 -8.96 0.37
CA PRO A 163 -15.06 -9.01 0.18
C PRO A 163 -15.77 -7.68 0.49
N HIS A 164 -15.36 -6.96 1.54
CA HIS A 164 -16.07 -5.77 2.01
C HIS A 164 -15.79 -4.52 1.16
N PHE A 165 -14.53 -4.21 0.90
CA PHE A 165 -14.12 -2.96 0.22
C PHE A 165 -13.23 -3.22 -1.01
N GLY A 166 -12.97 -4.48 -1.37
CA GLY A 166 -12.00 -4.89 -2.39
C GLY A 166 -10.62 -4.26 -2.17
N SER A 167 -10.11 -3.45 -3.09
CA SER A 167 -8.80 -2.78 -2.99
C SER A 167 -8.83 -1.40 -2.34
N ARG A 168 -9.98 -0.89 -1.89
CA ARG A 168 -10.13 0.44 -1.26
C ARG A 168 -9.80 0.37 0.22
N ALA A 169 -8.60 -0.11 0.53
CA ALA A 169 -8.09 -0.08 1.89
C ALA A 169 -6.58 0.08 1.92
N ARG A 170 -6.09 0.55 3.06
CA ARG A 170 -4.70 0.42 3.44
C ARG A 170 -4.53 -0.86 4.25
N LEU A 171 -3.37 -1.48 4.09
CA LEU A 171 -3.06 -2.76 4.73
C LEU A 171 -1.90 -2.53 5.69
N MET A 172 -2.04 -3.07 6.89
CA MET A 172 -0.96 -3.17 7.84
C MET A 172 -0.98 -4.47 8.60
N ILE A 173 0.07 -4.71 9.38
CA ILE A 173 0.13 -5.86 10.27
C ILE A 173 0.64 -5.46 11.66
N ILE A 174 0.16 -6.15 12.67
CA ILE A 174 0.80 -6.24 13.99
C ILE A 174 1.36 -7.65 14.14
N SER A 175 2.61 -7.80 14.56
CA SER A 175 3.11 -9.11 14.99
C SER A 175 3.05 -9.25 16.51
N THR A 176 2.73 -10.45 16.99
CA THR A 176 2.52 -10.72 18.42
C THR A 176 2.92 -12.14 18.80
N ASP A 177 3.21 -12.36 20.08
CA ASP A 177 3.37 -13.68 20.72
C ASP A 177 2.10 -14.11 21.49
N ALA A 178 0.97 -13.44 21.25
CA ALA A 178 -0.32 -13.81 21.82
C ALA A 178 -0.76 -15.21 21.40
N GLU A 179 -1.35 -15.95 22.35
CA GLU A 179 -2.04 -17.21 22.07
C GLU A 179 -3.27 -16.93 21.18
N VAL A 180 -3.14 -17.21 19.89
CA VAL A 180 -4.16 -16.95 18.87
C VAL A 180 -4.41 -18.16 17.97
N THR A 181 -5.63 -18.27 17.48
CA THR A 181 -6.04 -19.20 16.43
C THR A 181 -5.98 -18.50 15.08
N TYR A 182 -5.38 -19.17 14.10
CA TYR A 182 -5.30 -18.65 12.75
C TYR A 182 -6.60 -18.83 11.98
N ASP A 183 -6.86 -17.87 11.11
CA ASP A 183 -7.86 -17.98 10.05
C ASP A 183 -7.28 -18.81 8.89
N GLU A 184 -8.16 -19.23 7.99
CA GLU A 184 -7.82 -20.07 6.83
C GLU A 184 -8.07 -19.32 5.52
N PRO A 185 -7.28 -19.60 4.47
CA PRO A 185 -7.46 -18.97 3.16
C PRO A 185 -8.81 -19.33 2.54
N VAL A 186 -9.40 -18.37 1.82
CA VAL A 186 -10.69 -18.52 1.14
C VAL A 186 -10.52 -18.25 -0.36
N ASP A 187 -11.05 -19.16 -1.19
CA ASP A 187 -11.15 -18.93 -2.62
C ASP A 187 -12.45 -18.18 -2.95
N TYR A 188 -12.34 -16.88 -3.17
CA TYR A 188 -13.43 -16.00 -3.58
C TYR A 188 -13.68 -16.05 -5.11
N GLY A 189 -12.94 -16.86 -5.87
CA GLY A 189 -13.06 -16.93 -7.33
C GLY A 189 -12.48 -15.71 -8.06
N ILE A 190 -11.76 -14.83 -7.36
CA ILE A 190 -11.23 -13.56 -7.90
C ILE A 190 -10.28 -13.81 -9.05
N HIS A 191 -9.48 -14.89 -9.02
CA HIS A 191 -8.55 -15.21 -10.10
C HIS A 191 -9.29 -15.45 -11.42
N LYS A 192 -10.33 -16.30 -11.40
CA LYS A 192 -11.15 -16.60 -12.58
C LYS A 192 -11.93 -15.37 -13.06
N PHE A 193 -12.48 -14.60 -12.13
CA PHE A 193 -13.14 -13.34 -12.45
C PHE A 193 -12.18 -12.36 -13.13
N CYS A 194 -11.00 -12.15 -12.55
CA CYS A 194 -10.00 -11.22 -13.06
C CYS A 194 -9.49 -11.60 -14.46
N GLU A 195 -9.33 -12.89 -14.76
CA GLU A 195 -8.95 -13.38 -16.10
C GLU A 195 -9.90 -12.90 -17.20
N GLN A 196 -11.20 -12.77 -16.90
CA GLN A 196 -12.22 -12.32 -17.85
C GLN A 196 -12.50 -10.81 -17.76
N CYS A 197 -12.45 -10.24 -16.56
CA CYS A 197 -12.77 -8.83 -16.30
C CYS A 197 -11.83 -7.88 -17.03
N GLN A 198 -10.55 -7.88 -16.66
CA GLN A 198 -9.47 -7.07 -17.26
C GLN A 198 -9.73 -5.55 -17.39
N VAL A 199 -10.76 -5.00 -16.72
CA VAL A 199 -11.10 -3.57 -16.80
C VAL A 199 -9.95 -2.69 -16.31
N CYS A 200 -9.40 -2.97 -15.12
CA CYS A 200 -8.27 -2.22 -14.58
C CYS A 200 -7.02 -2.26 -15.49
N VAL A 201 -6.78 -3.38 -16.17
CA VAL A 201 -5.68 -3.57 -17.12
C VAL A 201 -5.89 -2.68 -18.35
N ASN A 202 -7.09 -2.72 -18.92
CA ASN A 202 -7.46 -1.95 -20.11
C ASN A 202 -7.57 -0.44 -19.84
N ARG A 203 -7.88 -0.04 -18.60
CA ARG A 203 -8.04 1.36 -18.19
C ARG A 203 -6.78 1.97 -17.57
N CYS A 204 -5.68 1.23 -17.43
CA CYS A 204 -4.46 1.73 -16.82
C CYS A 204 -3.83 2.86 -17.66
N PRO A 205 -3.73 4.12 -17.17
CA PRO A 205 -3.17 5.23 -17.93
C PRO A 205 -1.75 4.95 -18.44
N GLY A 206 -0.91 4.40 -17.56
CA GLY A 206 0.48 4.06 -17.85
C GLY A 206 0.66 2.77 -18.66
N ARG A 207 -0.42 2.01 -18.91
CA ARG A 207 -0.35 0.64 -19.47
C ARG A 207 0.63 -0.24 -18.69
N ALA A 208 0.57 -0.11 -17.36
CA ALA A 208 1.51 -0.72 -16.43
C ALA A 208 1.09 -2.12 -15.97
N LEU A 209 -0.19 -2.45 -16.07
CA LEU A 209 -0.71 -3.77 -15.70
C LEU A 209 -0.64 -4.69 -16.92
N VAL A 210 -0.11 -5.89 -16.74
CA VAL A 210 -0.05 -6.91 -17.81
C VAL A 210 -1.26 -7.84 -17.71
N LYS A 211 -1.83 -8.20 -18.88
CA LYS A 211 -2.98 -9.07 -18.98
C LYS A 211 -2.62 -10.52 -18.62
N GLU A 212 -1.48 -11.01 -19.08
CA GLU A 212 -1.05 -12.37 -18.85
C GLU A 212 -0.48 -12.53 -17.44
N LYS A 213 -0.82 -13.62 -16.76
CA LYS A 213 -0.15 -13.98 -15.53
C LYS A 213 1.26 -14.47 -15.82
N VAL A 214 2.20 -14.06 -14.98
CA VAL A 214 3.61 -14.48 -15.06
C VAL A 214 4.07 -14.97 -13.70
N TRP A 215 5.00 -15.93 -13.70
CA TRP A 215 5.73 -16.30 -12.49
C TRP A 215 6.75 -15.22 -12.14
N TRP A 216 6.55 -14.56 -11.01
CA TRP A 216 7.45 -13.52 -10.54
C TRP A 216 7.65 -13.62 -9.03
N ARG A 217 8.90 -13.86 -8.62
CA ARG A 217 9.30 -13.94 -7.20
C ARG A 217 8.44 -14.91 -6.38
N GLY A 218 8.17 -16.08 -6.93
CA GLY A 218 7.48 -17.17 -6.22
C GLY A 218 5.95 -17.15 -6.27
N ALA A 219 5.34 -16.24 -7.02
CA ALA A 219 3.89 -16.21 -7.23
C ALA A 219 3.54 -16.04 -8.72
N GLU A 220 2.50 -16.72 -9.18
CA GLU A 220 1.85 -16.46 -10.47
C GLU A 220 0.89 -15.27 -10.32
N LYS A 221 1.10 -14.20 -11.09
CA LYS A 221 0.27 -12.98 -10.99
C LYS A 221 0.30 -12.11 -12.24
N HIS A 222 -0.70 -11.24 -12.36
CA HIS A 222 -0.64 -10.08 -13.26
C HIS A 222 0.42 -9.12 -12.72
N LYS A 223 1.56 -9.03 -13.42
CA LYS A 223 2.70 -8.22 -12.97
C LYS A 223 2.49 -6.74 -13.29
N LEU A 224 2.55 -5.90 -12.27
CA LEU A 224 2.65 -4.45 -12.43
C LEU A 224 4.07 -4.06 -12.87
N MET A 225 4.17 -3.27 -13.93
CA MET A 225 5.40 -2.68 -14.46
C MET A 225 5.65 -1.35 -13.76
N TYR A 226 6.56 -1.35 -12.78
CA TYR A 226 6.84 -0.20 -11.92
C TYR A 226 7.18 1.07 -12.72
N ASP A 227 8.08 0.96 -13.70
CA ASP A 227 8.54 2.09 -14.54
C ASP A 227 7.43 2.72 -15.40
N ARG A 228 6.28 2.06 -15.52
CA ARG A 228 5.09 2.58 -16.21
C ARG A 228 4.07 3.17 -15.24
N CYS A 229 3.96 2.60 -14.04
CA CYS A 229 3.01 3.05 -13.03
C CYS A 229 3.52 4.29 -12.28
N ARG A 230 4.76 4.23 -11.80
CA ARG A 230 5.32 5.23 -10.88
C ARG A 230 5.33 6.65 -11.45
N PRO A 231 5.71 6.90 -12.73
CA PRO A 231 5.70 8.26 -13.28
C PRO A 231 4.29 8.85 -13.36
N VAL A 232 3.28 8.02 -13.65
CA VAL A 232 1.87 8.44 -13.63
C VAL A 232 1.45 8.79 -12.19
N MET A 233 1.73 7.92 -11.22
CA MET A 233 1.42 8.19 -9.81
C MET A 233 2.09 9.47 -9.29
N ALA A 234 3.37 9.69 -9.64
CA ALA A 234 4.13 10.85 -9.21
C ALA A 234 3.58 12.17 -9.81
N THR A 235 3.03 12.12 -11.02
CA THR A 235 2.54 13.30 -11.74
C THR A 235 1.07 13.61 -11.46
N TYR A 236 0.25 12.58 -11.24
CA TYR A 236 -1.20 12.67 -11.15
C TYR A 236 -1.71 12.16 -9.81
N GLU A 237 -1.33 12.86 -8.73
CA GLU A 237 -1.94 12.74 -7.40
C GLU A 237 -2.15 11.28 -6.98
N GLY A 238 -1.04 10.50 -6.94
CA GLY A 238 -1.04 9.10 -6.51
C GLY A 238 -1.64 8.10 -7.50
N CYS A 239 -2.33 8.57 -8.56
CA CYS A 239 -3.14 7.77 -9.45
C CYS A 239 -4.01 6.76 -8.67
N GLY A 240 -4.24 5.55 -9.20
CA GLY A 240 -5.18 4.59 -8.62
C GLY A 240 -6.40 4.34 -9.49
N VAL A 241 -6.36 4.73 -10.77
CA VAL A 241 -7.44 4.46 -11.75
C VAL A 241 -7.82 2.98 -11.77
N CYS A 242 -6.85 2.08 -11.56
CA CYS A 242 -7.10 0.64 -11.47
C CYS A 242 -8.00 0.22 -10.30
N MET A 243 -8.06 1.02 -9.23
CA MET A 243 -9.02 0.89 -8.13
C MET A 243 -10.36 1.50 -8.54
N LEU A 244 -10.36 2.75 -9.03
CA LEU A 244 -11.59 3.46 -9.45
C LEU A 244 -12.45 2.64 -10.42
N VAL A 245 -11.81 2.04 -11.43
CA VAL A 245 -12.51 1.33 -12.52
C VAL A 245 -12.76 -0.15 -12.23
N CYS A 246 -12.46 -0.61 -11.01
CA CYS A 246 -12.69 -2.01 -10.64
C CYS A 246 -14.17 -2.20 -10.25
N PRO A 247 -14.90 -3.16 -10.86
CA PRO A 247 -16.32 -3.35 -10.56
C PRO A 247 -16.57 -3.74 -9.11
N ILE A 248 -15.67 -4.52 -8.49
CA ILE A 248 -15.75 -4.87 -7.07
C ILE A 248 -15.69 -3.62 -6.18
N GLN A 249 -14.94 -2.59 -6.60
CA GLN A 249 -14.84 -1.32 -5.87
C GLN A 249 -16.11 -0.50 -5.96
N ARG A 250 -16.71 -0.49 -7.15
CA ARG A 250 -17.90 0.31 -7.46
C ARG A 250 -19.19 -0.29 -6.90
N TYR A 251 -19.34 -1.61 -6.98
CA TYR A 251 -20.62 -2.29 -6.74
C TYR A 251 -20.58 -3.32 -5.61
N GLY A 252 -19.41 -3.55 -5.00
CA GLY A 252 -19.19 -4.57 -3.97
C GLY A 252 -18.98 -5.96 -4.55
N MET A 253 -18.17 -6.79 -3.87
CA MET A 253 -17.86 -8.14 -4.35
C MET A 253 -19.09 -9.03 -4.50
N PRO A 254 -20.04 -9.11 -3.53
CA PRO A 254 -21.19 -10.00 -3.65
C PRO A 254 -22.00 -9.74 -4.92
N SER A 255 -22.40 -8.49 -5.17
CA SER A 255 -23.19 -8.10 -6.34
C SER A 255 -22.48 -8.40 -7.66
N VAL A 256 -21.16 -8.17 -7.71
CA VAL A 256 -20.36 -8.40 -8.93
C VAL A 256 -20.20 -9.89 -9.20
N MET A 257 -19.91 -10.68 -8.17
CA MET A 257 -19.69 -12.12 -8.31
C MET A 257 -20.99 -12.88 -8.59
N GLU A 258 -22.11 -12.47 -7.98
CA GLU A 258 -23.44 -13.01 -8.29
C GLU A 258 -23.80 -12.75 -9.75
N HIS A 259 -23.70 -11.49 -10.20
CA HIS A 259 -23.92 -11.14 -11.60
C HIS A 259 -23.03 -11.95 -12.55
N PHE A 260 -21.74 -12.09 -12.21
CA PHE A 260 -20.79 -12.84 -13.02
C PHE A 260 -21.15 -14.32 -13.15
N VAL A 261 -21.59 -14.95 -12.06
CA VAL A 261 -22.00 -16.37 -12.06
C VAL A 261 -23.31 -16.56 -12.84
N GLU A 262 -24.26 -15.63 -12.71
CA GLU A 262 -25.57 -15.74 -13.36
C GLU A 262 -25.53 -15.49 -14.87
N THR A 263 -24.76 -14.50 -15.31
CA THR A 263 -24.80 -14.02 -16.71
C THR A 263 -23.56 -14.41 -17.51
N GLY A 264 -22.42 -14.65 -16.85
CA GLY A 264 -21.10 -14.75 -17.49
C GLY A 264 -20.51 -13.39 -17.89
N ASP A 265 -21.23 -12.29 -17.68
CA ASP A 265 -20.80 -10.93 -17.98
C ASP A 265 -20.20 -10.21 -16.77
N ILE A 266 -19.56 -9.07 -17.01
CA ILE A 266 -18.87 -8.28 -15.98
C ILE A 266 -19.70 -7.03 -15.67
N LEU A 267 -20.18 -6.93 -14.44
CA LEU A 267 -21.08 -5.86 -14.02
C LEU A 267 -20.48 -4.47 -14.29
N GLY A 268 -21.17 -3.69 -15.13
CA GLY A 268 -20.79 -2.31 -15.49
C GLY A 268 -19.66 -2.16 -16.52
N LYS A 269 -19.06 -3.26 -17.00
CA LYS A 269 -18.04 -3.21 -18.04
C LYS A 269 -18.59 -2.57 -19.32
N GLY A 270 -17.77 -1.74 -19.97
CA GLY A 270 -18.12 -0.95 -21.15
C GLY A 270 -18.96 0.31 -20.86
N THR A 271 -19.24 0.63 -19.59
CA THR A 271 -20.00 1.83 -19.23
C THR A 271 -19.11 2.96 -18.76
N HIS A 272 -19.51 4.20 -19.05
CA HIS A 272 -18.85 5.40 -18.52
C HIS A 272 -18.86 5.47 -17.00
N ASN A 273 -19.87 4.90 -16.34
CA ASN A 273 -19.97 4.89 -14.88
C ASN A 273 -18.86 4.07 -14.21
N LEU A 274 -18.44 2.96 -14.84
CA LEU A 274 -17.37 2.12 -14.32
C LEU A 274 -16.00 2.54 -14.87
N GLU A 275 -15.89 2.78 -16.17
CA GLU A 275 -14.59 2.88 -16.84
C GLU A 275 -14.12 4.33 -17.06
N GLY A 276 -15.01 5.30 -16.82
CA GLY A 276 -14.74 6.72 -16.98
C GLY A 276 -13.80 7.27 -15.91
N PHE A 277 -12.81 8.04 -16.32
CA PHE A 277 -11.97 8.83 -15.41
C PHE A 277 -11.46 10.09 -16.10
N GLU A 278 -11.07 11.09 -15.31
CA GLU A 278 -10.47 12.33 -15.81
C GLU A 278 -8.99 12.41 -15.42
N ILE A 279 -8.16 12.98 -16.28
CA ILE A 279 -6.77 13.31 -15.91
C ILE A 279 -6.54 14.80 -16.10
N ARG A 280 -6.03 15.43 -15.04
CA ARG A 280 -5.64 16.84 -15.01
C ARG A 280 -4.79 17.19 -16.24
N GLY A 281 -5.24 18.18 -17.01
CA GLY A 281 -4.56 18.66 -18.22
C GLY A 281 -4.63 17.72 -19.43
N LYS A 282 -5.38 16.61 -19.36
CA LYS A 282 -5.62 15.70 -20.50
C LYS A 282 -7.10 15.49 -20.82
N GLY A 283 -8.01 15.73 -19.88
CA GLY A 283 -9.46 15.64 -20.07
C GLY A 283 -10.06 14.30 -19.59
N TYR A 284 -11.32 14.07 -19.95
CA TYR A 284 -12.09 12.88 -19.61
C TYR A 284 -11.85 11.75 -20.62
N PHE A 285 -11.82 10.52 -20.11
CA PHE A 285 -11.61 9.31 -20.88
C PHE A 285 -12.70 8.28 -20.56
N GLY A 286 -13.56 7.98 -21.53
CA GLY A 286 -14.58 6.94 -21.43
C GLY A 286 -14.04 5.54 -21.76
N PRO A 287 -14.94 4.54 -21.87
CA PRO A 287 -14.59 3.21 -22.35
C PRO A 287 -13.74 3.27 -23.63
N ASP A 288 -12.74 2.39 -23.74
CA ASP A 288 -11.78 2.32 -24.87
C ASP A 288 -10.88 3.54 -25.12
N GLU A 289 -11.01 4.64 -24.37
CA GLU A 289 -10.17 5.83 -24.52
C GLU A 289 -9.07 5.89 -23.45
N LEU A 290 -7.80 6.06 -23.82
CA LEU A 290 -6.71 6.22 -22.85
C LEU A 290 -5.91 7.48 -23.12
N PRO A 291 -5.33 8.10 -22.07
CA PRO A 291 -4.34 9.15 -22.26
C PRO A 291 -3.13 8.63 -23.03
N SER A 292 -2.52 9.55 -23.77
CA SER A 292 -1.20 9.36 -24.38
C SER A 292 -0.15 10.17 -23.63
N PHE A 293 1.03 9.58 -23.49
CA PHE A 293 2.22 10.16 -22.87
C PHE A 293 3.36 10.08 -23.87
N ASP A 294 4.22 11.11 -23.91
CA ASP A 294 5.43 11.04 -24.70
C ASP A 294 6.42 10.02 -24.12
N ARG A 295 7.50 9.73 -24.86
CA ARG A 295 8.50 8.75 -24.40
C ARG A 295 9.28 9.24 -23.18
N GLY A 296 9.54 10.54 -23.08
CA GLY A 296 10.31 11.14 -21.99
C GLY A 296 9.55 11.13 -20.66
N PHE A 297 8.21 11.05 -20.69
CA PHE A 297 7.38 10.97 -19.50
C PHE A 297 7.71 9.77 -18.60
N PHE A 298 8.16 8.66 -19.19
CA PHE A 298 8.53 7.45 -18.46
C PHE A 298 10.03 7.39 -18.13
N ASP A 299 10.79 8.42 -18.46
CA ASP A 299 12.17 8.57 -18.00
C ASP A 299 12.14 9.06 -16.55
N PHE A 300 12.36 8.14 -15.63
CA PHE A 300 12.21 8.37 -14.19
C PHE A 300 13.49 7.92 -13.48
N PRO A 301 14.00 8.66 -12.48
CA PRO A 301 15.24 8.29 -11.80
C PRO A 301 15.13 6.93 -11.10
N HIS A 302 16.23 6.18 -11.15
CA HIS A 302 16.41 4.89 -10.48
C HIS A 302 17.56 4.96 -9.49
N GLY A 303 17.52 4.08 -8.48
CA GLY A 303 18.59 3.94 -7.50
C GLY A 303 18.18 4.41 -6.11
N THR A 304 19.15 4.40 -5.21
CA THR A 304 19.02 4.95 -3.85
C THR A 304 19.22 6.47 -3.83
N LYS A 305 18.89 7.12 -2.70
CA LYS A 305 19.08 8.58 -2.54
C LYS A 305 20.53 9.00 -2.77
N ASP A 306 21.49 8.22 -2.27
CA ASP A 306 22.92 8.47 -2.43
C ASP A 306 23.39 8.26 -3.89
N GLU A 307 22.89 7.24 -4.58
CA GLU A 307 23.15 7.04 -6.02
C GLU A 307 22.61 8.22 -6.84
N TRP A 308 21.42 8.70 -6.52
CA TRP A 308 20.81 9.86 -7.18
C TRP A 308 21.57 11.16 -6.88
N LEU A 309 21.91 11.41 -5.61
CA LEU A 309 22.72 12.55 -5.20
C LEU A 309 24.07 12.56 -5.93
N PHE A 310 24.70 11.39 -6.07
CA PHE A 310 25.95 11.24 -6.80
C PHE A 310 25.77 11.52 -8.31
N ASP A 311 24.69 11.06 -8.92
CA ASP A 311 24.37 11.35 -10.33
C ASP A 311 24.15 12.86 -10.56
N GLN A 312 23.45 13.55 -9.64
CA GLN A 312 23.30 15.01 -9.71
C GLN A 312 24.64 15.73 -9.61
N PHE A 313 25.49 15.32 -8.66
CA PHE A 313 26.82 15.90 -8.48
C PHE A 313 27.70 15.69 -9.73
N LYS A 314 27.66 14.48 -10.32
CA LYS A 314 28.38 14.16 -11.55
C LYS A 314 27.92 15.00 -12.74
N LYS A 315 26.61 15.23 -12.91
CA LYS A 315 26.08 16.10 -13.97
C LYS A 315 26.55 17.55 -13.81
N LYS A 316 26.53 18.09 -12.58
CA LYS A 316 27.08 19.43 -12.28
C LYS A 316 28.56 19.52 -12.70
N LEU A 317 29.35 18.48 -12.43
CA LEU A 317 30.77 18.40 -12.83
C LEU A 317 30.95 18.36 -14.35
N GLU A 318 30.18 17.54 -15.05
CA GLU A 318 30.27 17.40 -16.51
C GLU A 318 29.87 18.69 -17.24
N GLU A 319 28.86 19.41 -16.73
CA GLU A 319 28.41 20.69 -17.30
C GLU A 319 29.40 21.84 -17.06
N ARG A 320 30.05 21.89 -15.89
CA ARG A 320 30.92 23.01 -15.48
C ARG A 320 32.42 22.74 -15.63
N GLY A 321 32.83 21.49 -15.86
CA GLY A 321 34.22 21.05 -15.92
C GLY A 321 34.93 20.92 -14.57
N SER A 322 34.39 21.51 -13.49
CA SER A 322 34.82 21.31 -12.10
C SER A 322 33.69 21.63 -11.12
N ALA A 323 33.78 21.11 -9.89
CA ALA A 323 32.87 21.48 -8.80
C ALA A 323 33.47 22.66 -8.03
N SER A 324 32.61 23.55 -7.55
CA SER A 324 33.02 24.56 -6.56
C SER A 324 33.23 23.91 -5.19
N GLU A 325 33.91 24.60 -4.27
CA GLU A 325 34.00 24.17 -2.86
C GLU A 325 32.62 24.08 -2.21
N ASP A 326 31.70 24.97 -2.58
CA ASP A 326 30.31 24.97 -2.09
C ASP A 326 29.54 23.74 -2.60
N ASP A 327 29.66 23.38 -3.88
CA ASP A 327 29.01 22.18 -4.44
C ASP A 327 29.52 20.90 -3.74
N ALA A 328 30.82 20.83 -3.45
CA ALA A 328 31.42 19.69 -2.77
C ALA A 328 30.98 19.60 -1.30
N LYS A 329 30.83 20.73 -0.63
CA LYS A 329 30.34 20.81 0.74
C LYS A 329 28.86 20.43 0.83
N GLU A 330 28.02 20.98 -0.03
CA GLU A 330 26.59 20.64 -0.13
C GLU A 330 26.40 19.13 -0.33
N PHE A 331 27.12 18.54 -1.29
CA PHE A 331 27.09 17.10 -1.51
C PHE A 331 27.50 16.29 -0.26
N ALA A 332 28.56 16.72 0.44
CA ALA A 332 29.04 16.01 1.63
C ALA A 332 28.05 16.11 2.80
N ASP A 333 27.43 17.28 3.00
CA ASP A 333 26.44 17.51 4.04
C ASP A 333 25.17 16.67 3.79
N GLU A 334 24.63 16.68 2.57
CA GLU A 334 23.47 15.85 2.19
C GLU A 334 23.76 14.35 2.27
N LEU A 335 24.94 13.92 1.82
CA LEU A 335 25.33 12.52 1.93
C LEU A 335 25.46 12.09 3.40
N ALA A 336 25.99 12.96 4.26
CA ALA A 336 26.07 12.67 5.69
C ALA A 336 24.67 12.52 6.30
N GLU A 337 23.70 13.34 5.93
CA GLU A 337 22.31 13.19 6.34
C GLU A 337 21.72 11.86 5.87
N ILE A 338 21.85 11.53 4.58
CA ILE A 338 21.37 10.26 3.99
C ILE A 338 21.96 9.05 4.74
N LEU A 339 23.27 9.09 5.03
CA LEU A 339 23.96 7.99 5.71
C LEU A 339 23.65 7.90 7.21
N THR A 340 23.20 8.99 7.83
CA THR A 340 22.88 9.05 9.26
C THR A 340 21.38 8.95 9.55
N GLU A 341 20.53 8.89 8.52
CA GLU A 341 19.10 8.59 8.59
C GLU A 341 18.90 7.17 9.18
N LYS A 342 18.92 7.07 10.52
CA LYS A 342 18.79 5.82 11.29
C LYS A 342 17.35 5.28 11.30
N THR A 343 16.39 6.06 10.84
CA THR A 343 14.99 5.69 10.80
C THR A 343 14.73 4.86 9.57
N GLY A 344 14.02 3.74 9.71
CA GLY A 344 13.48 2.99 8.56
C GLY A 344 12.51 3.80 7.69
N TYR A 345 12.20 5.03 8.09
CA TYR A 345 11.40 5.98 7.35
C TYR A 345 12.20 6.60 6.20
N ASP A 346 11.85 6.18 4.98
CA ASP A 346 12.21 6.89 3.76
C ASP A 346 11.02 7.74 3.32
N ALA A 347 11.06 9.05 3.57
CA ALA A 347 10.04 9.99 3.10
C ALA A 347 9.92 10.02 1.56
N GLY A 348 10.86 9.42 0.81
CA GLY A 348 10.80 9.23 -0.64
C GLY A 348 10.46 10.52 -1.40
N LEU A 349 11.00 11.64 -0.95
CA LEU A 349 10.87 12.94 -1.61
C LEU A 349 11.76 13.02 -2.85
#